data_AF-A0A522MIV4-F1
#
_entry.id   AF-A0A522MIV4-F1
#
_cell.length_a   1.000
_cell.length_b   1.000
_cell.length_c   1.000
_cell.angle_alpha   90.00
_cell.angle_beta   90.00
_cell.angle_gamma   90.00
#
_symmetry.space_group_name_H-M   'P 1'
#
loop_
_entity.id
_entity.type
_entity.pdbx_description
1 polymer ?
#
loop_
_entity_poly.entity_id
_entity_poly.type
_entity_poly.pdbx_seq_one_letter_code
_entity_poly.pdbx_strand_id
1 'polypeptide(L)' 'AGSGVFRHKGLEDALAKSFTAQAAAAVKIDATDLNADIHASAAYRANLISVQAQRAVTQALG' A
#
# COMPACT_ATOMS: atom_id res chain seq x y z
N ALA A 1 -16.73 9.16 9.43
CA ALA A 1 -16.11 8.62 8.20
C ALA A 1 -14.69 9.15 8.14
N GLY A 2 -13.69 8.33 8.51
CA GLY A 2 -12.29 8.72 8.35
C GLY A 2 -11.94 8.80 6.87
N SER A 3 -11.00 9.66 6.51
CA SER A 3 -10.46 9.79 5.15
C SER A 3 -10.09 8.43 4.57
N GLY A 4 -10.94 7.88 3.68
CA GLY A 4 -10.72 6.56 3.07
C GLY A 4 -9.61 6.55 2.01
N VAL A 5 -9.16 7.73 1.60
CA VAL A 5 -8.05 7.92 0.66
C VAL A 5 -6.91 8.61 1.40
N PHE A 6 -5.71 8.07 1.25
CA PHE A 6 -4.49 8.64 1.83
C PHE A 6 -3.34 8.53 0.83
N ARG A 7 -2.33 9.37 1.03
CA ARG A 7 -1.12 9.41 0.21
C ARG A 7 0.05 8.82 1.00
N HIS A 8 0.66 7.74 0.51
CA HIS A 8 1.73 7.05 1.22
C HIS A 8 3.10 7.46 0.69
N LYS A 9 3.75 8.41 1.37
CA LYS A 9 5.05 8.95 0.93
C LYS A 9 6.13 7.88 0.73
N GLY A 10 6.19 6.87 1.59
CA GLY A 10 7.18 5.80 1.46
C GLY A 10 7.01 4.94 0.20
N LEU A 11 5.77 4.81 -0.32
CA LEU A 11 5.51 4.06 -1.56
C LEU A 11 5.90 4.91 -2.76
N GLU A 12 5.60 6.20 -2.73
CA GLU A 12 5.99 7.14 -3.78
C GLU A 12 7.51 7.24 -3.92
N ASP A 13 8.22 7.40 -2.80
CA ASP A 13 9.68 7.51 -2.80
C ASP A 13 10.34 6.22 -3.31
N ALA A 14 9.77 5.04 -3.01
CA ALA A 14 10.28 3.77 -3.51
C ALA A 14 10.02 3.59 -5.02
N LEU A 15 8.79 3.86 -5.47
CA LEU A 15 8.38 3.71 -6.87
C LEU A 15 9.01 4.76 -7.78
N ALA A 16 9.29 5.96 -7.28
CA ALA A 16 10.03 6.99 -8.02
C ALA A 16 11.48 6.57 -8.29
N LYS A 17 12.10 5.79 -7.39
CA LYS A 17 13.47 5.26 -7.58
C LYS A 17 13.49 4.05 -8.49
N SER A 18 12.52 3.15 -8.33
CA SER A 18 12.38 1.95 -9.15
C SER A 18 10.91 1.61 -9.27
N PHE A 19 10.36 1.81 -10.47
CA PHE A 19 8.96 1.52 -10.73
C PHE A 19 8.79 0.01 -11.00
N THR A 20 8.90 -0.81 -9.95
CA THR A 20 8.79 -2.28 -10.00
C THR A 20 7.93 -2.80 -8.84
N ALA A 21 7.32 -3.98 -9.03
CA ALA A 21 6.52 -4.60 -7.97
C ALA A 21 7.36 -4.86 -6.70
N GLN A 22 8.62 -5.25 -6.87
CA GLN A 22 9.56 -5.50 -5.79
C GLN A 22 9.82 -4.23 -4.95
N ALA A 23 9.92 -3.06 -5.60
CA ALA A 23 10.06 -1.79 -4.90
C ALA A 23 8.83 -1.48 -4.04
N ALA A 24 7.62 -1.76 -4.51
CA ALA A 24 6.40 -1.63 -3.70
C ALA A 24 6.37 -2.64 -2.54
N ALA A 25 6.82 -3.88 -2.77
CA ALA A 25 6.86 -4.94 -1.76
C ALA A 25 7.81 -4.63 -0.59
N ALA A 26 8.89 -3.91 -0.86
CA ALA A 26 9.89 -3.54 0.14
C ALA A 26 9.41 -2.46 1.12
N VAL A 27 8.29 -1.78 0.83
CA VAL A 27 7.75 -0.72 1.68
C VAL A 27 6.85 -1.31 2.76
N LYS A 28 7.22 -1.09 4.02
CA LYS A 28 6.38 -1.42 5.17
C LYS A 28 5.27 -0.38 5.32
N ILE A 29 4.02 -0.85 5.38
CA ILE A 29 2.84 -0.02 5.61
C ILE A 29 2.52 -0.02 7.11
N ASP A 30 2.41 1.16 7.70
CA ASP A 30 1.96 1.32 9.08
C ASP A 30 0.45 1.08 9.18
N ALA A 31 0.04 0.30 10.18
CA ALA A 31 -1.36 -0.02 10.43
C ALA A 31 -2.03 0.94 11.43
N THR A 32 -1.26 1.77 12.14
CA THR A 32 -1.73 2.58 13.28
C THR A 32 -2.90 3.49 12.92
N ASP A 33 -2.86 4.11 11.74
CA ASP A 33 -3.90 5.03 11.28
C ASP A 33 -4.92 4.38 10.31
N LEU A 34 -4.86 3.06 10.13
CA LEU A 34 -5.78 2.35 9.25
C LEU A 34 -7.07 1.96 9.97
N ASN A 35 -8.18 2.03 9.22
CA ASN A 35 -9.48 1.64 9.75
C ASN A 35 -9.52 0.14 10.12
N ALA A 36 -10.16 -0.18 11.24
CA ALA A 36 -10.45 -1.55 11.65
C ALA A 36 -11.94 -1.67 11.94
N ASP A 37 -12.60 -2.64 11.29
CA ASP A 37 -14.03 -2.88 11.43
C ASP A 37 -14.35 -4.38 11.33
N ILE A 38 -15.63 -4.71 11.30
CA ILE A 38 -16.13 -6.10 11.18
C ILE A 38 -15.70 -6.79 9.88
N HIS A 39 -15.18 -6.06 8.89
CA HIS A 39 -14.76 -6.60 7.60
C HIS A 39 -13.27 -6.88 7.54
N ALA A 40 -12.45 -6.09 8.24
CA ALA A 40 -11.01 -6.26 8.23
C ALA A 40 -10.33 -5.53 9.39
N SER A 41 -9.27 -6.14 9.92
CA SER A 41 -8.35 -5.49 10.85
C SER A 41 -7.44 -4.48 10.12
N ALA A 42 -6.95 -3.49 10.86
CA ALA A 42 -5.97 -2.52 10.36
C ALA A 42 -4.71 -3.20 9.80
N ALA A 43 -4.20 -4.24 10.50
CA ALA A 43 -3.03 -5.01 10.04
C ALA A 43 -3.29 -5.74 8.71
N TYR A 44 -4.49 -6.31 8.53
CA TYR A 44 -4.86 -6.95 7.27
C TYR A 44 -4.94 -5.92 6.14
N ARG A 45 -5.48 -4.72 6.40
CA ARG A 45 -5.51 -3.63 5.42
C ARG A 45 -4.09 -3.14 5.06
N ALA A 46 -3.19 -3.02 6.02
CA ALA A 46 -1.79 -2.68 5.78
C ALA A 46 -1.14 -3.68 4.80
N ASN A 47 -1.37 -4.97 5.03
CA ASN A 47 -0.88 -6.02 4.13
C ASN A 47 -1.52 -5.91 2.73
N LEU A 48 -2.84 -5.69 2.65
CA LEU A 48 -3.54 -5.51 1.37
C LEU A 48 -3.01 -4.31 0.57
N ILE A 49 -2.70 -3.19 1.23
CA ILE A 49 -2.12 -2.02 0.57
C ILE A 49 -0.82 -2.40 -0.14
N SER A 50 0.07 -3.14 0.53
CA SER A 50 1.32 -3.61 -0.09
C SER A 50 1.06 -4.53 -1.28
N VAL A 51 0.20 -5.55 -1.12
CA VAL A 51 -0.10 -6.52 -2.20
C VAL A 51 -0.76 -5.84 -3.40
N GLN A 52 -1.70 -4.94 -3.18
CA GLN A 52 -2.40 -4.26 -4.28
C GLN A 52 -1.50 -3.24 -4.97
N ALA A 53 -0.60 -2.55 -4.25
CA ALA A 53 0.39 -1.69 -4.88
C ALA A 53 1.30 -2.48 -5.83
N GLN A 54 1.76 -3.68 -5.43
CA GLN A 54 2.54 -4.57 -6.29
C GLN A 54 1.79 -4.94 -7.57
N ARG A 55 0.52 -5.39 -7.43
CA ARG A 55 -0.33 -5.76 -8.57
C ARG A 55 -0.59 -4.58 -9.49
N ALA A 56 -0.84 -3.40 -8.93
CA ALA A 56 -1.06 -2.18 -9.71
C ALA A 56 0.19 -1.80 -10.51
N VAL A 57 1.40 -1.92 -9.93
CA VAL A 57 2.64 -1.68 -10.65
C VAL A 57 2.85 -2.71 -11.76
N THR A 58 2.62 -4.00 -11.50
CA THR A 58 2.68 -5.03 -12.54
C THR A 58 1.72 -4.73 -13.69
N GLN A 59 0.46 -4.38 -13.39
CA GLN A 59 -0.52 -4.02 -14.42
C GLN A 59 -0.13 -2.74 -15.19
N ALA A 60 0.49 -1.76 -14.51
CA ALA A 60 0.96 -0.54 -15.15
C ALA A 60 2.16 -0.75 -16.08
N LEU A 61 2.92 -1.83 -15.89
CA LEU A 61 4.08 -2.20 -16.70
C LEU A 61 3.73 -3.08 -17.92
N GLY A 62 2.55 -3.71 -17.94
CA GLY A 62 2.09 -4.59 -19.03
C GLY A 62 1.98 -6.04 -18.61
#